data_AF-A0A7X1FG86-F1
#
_entry.id   AF-A0A7X1FG86-F1
#
_cell.length_a   1.000
_cell.length_b   1.000
_cell.length_c   1.000
_cell.angle_alpha   90.00
_cell.angle_beta   90.00
_cell.angle_gamma   90.00
#
_symmetry.space_group_name_H-M   'P 1'
#
loop_
_entity.id
_entity.type
_entity.pdbx_description
1 polymer ?
#
loop_
_entity_poly.entity_id
_entity_poly.type
_entity_poly.pdbx_seq_one_letter_code
_entity_poly.pdbx_strand_id
1 'polypeptide(L)'
;MKLLHIDASAQGERSDSRALGRYFIEQLQEQGLDLETGCLDLAREFRRPHRVDIPGYPVLGQVNRQKVRFLTSRGADPRPSSLMAWMDALNPARRAAFAFIGVQDPLCLDAQPLQFAHPEARSEALARAR
;
A
#
# COMPACT_ATOMS: atom_id res chain seq x y z
N MET A 1 -1.63 -13.61 15.25
CA MET A 1 -2.51 -12.70 14.47
C MET A 1 -2.32 -12.95 12.99
N LYS A 2 -3.32 -12.68 12.13
CA LYS A 2 -3.20 -12.89 10.68
C LYS A 2 -2.85 -11.59 9.97
N LEU A 3 -1.87 -11.63 9.07
CA LEU A 3 -1.48 -10.52 8.20
C LEU A 3 -1.52 -11.00 6.75
N LEU A 4 -2.26 -10.27 5.91
CA LEU A 4 -2.30 -10.50 4.47
C LEU A 4 -1.49 -9.41 3.77
N HIS A 5 -0.35 -9.78 3.18
CA HIS A 5 0.44 -8.92 2.31
C HIS A 5 -0.06 -9.06 0.87
N ILE A 6 -0.60 -7.98 0.31
CA ILE A 6 -1.05 -7.93 -1.09
C ILE A 6 -0.02 -7.13 -1.88
N ASP A 7 0.73 -7.80 -2.74
CA ASP A 7 1.76 -7.19 -3.58
C ASP A 7 1.21 -6.96 -4.99
N ALA A 8 1.30 -5.72 -5.47
CA ALA A 8 0.85 -5.33 -6.81
C ALA A 8 2.01 -4.95 -7.74
N SER A 9 3.24 -5.24 -7.35
CA SER A 9 4.43 -4.85 -8.10
C SER A 9 4.78 -5.86 -9.19
N ALA A 10 4.82 -5.40 -10.44
CA ALA A 10 5.32 -6.21 -11.55
C ALA A 10 6.86 -6.32 -11.58
N GLN A 11 7.58 -5.55 -10.74
CA GLN A 11 9.04 -5.41 -10.84
C GLN A 11 9.84 -6.52 -10.15
N GLY A 12 9.19 -7.48 -9.51
CA GLY A 12 9.90 -8.59 -8.86
C GLY A 12 10.72 -8.12 -7.65
N GLU A 13 11.87 -8.76 -7.44
CA GLU A 13 12.84 -8.42 -6.38
C GLU A 13 13.47 -7.02 -6.52
N ARG A 14 13.35 -6.38 -7.69
CA ARG A 14 13.86 -5.02 -7.90
C ARG A 14 12.92 -3.92 -7.38
N SER A 15 11.76 -4.29 -6.85
CA SER A 15 10.73 -3.35 -6.42
C SER A 15 11.04 -2.74 -5.05
N ASP A 16 11.15 -1.41 -5.02
CA ASP A 16 11.32 -0.65 -3.78
C ASP A 16 10.13 -0.86 -2.82
N SER A 17 8.88 -0.81 -3.32
CA SER A 17 7.69 -1.06 -2.48
C SER A 17 7.62 -2.47 -1.91
N ARG A 18 8.05 -3.48 -2.68
CA ARG A 18 8.12 -4.88 -2.18
C ARG A 18 9.18 -5.03 -1.10
N ALA A 19 10.33 -4.41 -1.28
CA ALA A 19 11.39 -4.40 -0.28
C ALA A 19 10.93 -3.73 1.03
N LEU A 20 10.17 -2.64 0.94
CA LEU A 20 9.54 -2.01 2.11
C LEU A 20 8.52 -2.93 2.78
N GLY A 21 7.68 -3.64 2.00
CA GLY A 21 6.73 -4.61 2.54
C GLY A 21 7.40 -5.77 3.27
N ARG A 22 8.48 -6.33 2.70
CA ARG A 22 9.30 -7.36 3.35
C ARG A 22 9.91 -6.85 4.65
N TYR A 23 10.58 -5.69 4.61
CA TYR A 23 11.16 -5.06 5.80
C TYR A 23 10.11 -4.87 6.91
N PHE A 24 8.94 -4.37 6.56
CA PHE A 24 7.85 -4.18 7.52
C PHE A 24 7.43 -5.49 8.21
N ILE A 25 7.29 -6.58 7.46
CA ILE A 25 6.92 -7.89 8.01
C ILE A 25 8.04 -8.44 8.90
N GLU A 26 9.29 -8.34 8.46
CA GLU A 26 10.47 -8.75 9.24
C GLU A 26 10.50 -8.02 10.59
N GLN A 27 10.31 -6.69 10.59
CA GLN A 27 10.27 -5.90 11.82
C GLN A 27 9.12 -6.31 12.76
N LEU A 28 7.95 -6.67 12.23
CA LEU A 28 6.85 -7.17 13.06
C LEU A 28 7.16 -8.54 13.68
N GLN A 29 7.84 -9.42 12.95
CA GLN A 29 8.25 -10.74 13.44
C GLN A 29 9.33 -10.62 14.51
N GLU A 30 10.30 -9.71 14.32
CA GLU A 30 11.36 -9.42 15.30
C GLU A 30 10.82 -8.89 16.63
N GLN A 31 9.65 -8.23 16.62
CA GLN A 31 8.95 -7.81 17.84
C GLN A 31 8.32 -8.98 18.63
N GLY A 32 8.50 -10.23 18.18
CA GLY A 32 7.98 -11.42 18.86
C GLY A 32 6.46 -11.59 18.73
N LEU A 33 5.85 -10.91 17.75
CA LEU A 33 4.43 -11.07 17.47
C LEU A 33 4.21 -12.41 16.77
N ASP A 34 3.40 -13.28 17.36
CA ASP A 34 2.91 -14.50 16.70
C ASP A 34 2.08 -14.09 15.46
N LEU A 35 2.63 -14.25 14.27
CA LEU A 35 2.12 -13.74 12.99
C LEU A 35 1.97 -14.87 11.99
N GLU A 36 0.72 -15.19 11.63
CA GLU A 36 0.40 -15.99 10.46
C GLU A 36 0.34 -15.06 9.24
N THR A 37 1.35 -15.11 8.38
CA THR A 37 1.47 -14.23 7.21
C THR A 37 1.04 -14.95 5.93
N GLY A 38 0.06 -14.40 5.22
CA GLY A 38 -0.28 -14.77 3.84
C GLY A 38 0.25 -13.73 2.86
N CYS A 39 0.68 -14.17 1.66
CA CYS A 39 1.08 -13.28 0.57
C CYS A 39 0.24 -13.55 -0.67
N LEU A 40 -0.32 -12.49 -1.26
CA LEU A 40 -1.03 -12.50 -2.54
C LEU A 40 -0.26 -11.61 -3.52
N ASP A 41 0.48 -12.22 -4.45
CA ASP A 41 1.20 -11.51 -5.52
C ASP A 41 0.28 -11.36 -6.74
N LEU A 42 -0.29 -10.17 -6.93
CA LEU A 42 -1.22 -9.87 -8.02
C LEU A 42 -0.55 -9.86 -9.40
N ALA A 43 0.78 -9.71 -9.48
CA ALA A 43 1.50 -9.80 -10.74
C ALA A 43 1.65 -11.26 -11.20
N ARG A 44 1.53 -12.22 -10.28
CA ARG A 44 1.58 -13.67 -10.57
C ARG A 44 0.20 -14.32 -10.57
N GLU A 45 -0.67 -13.90 -9.65
CA GLU A 45 -2.01 -14.42 -9.51
C GLU A 45 -3.00 -13.56 -10.29
N PHE A 46 -3.22 -13.93 -11.56
CA PHE A 46 -4.34 -13.38 -12.32
C PHE A 46 -5.65 -13.96 -11.78
N ARG A 47 -6.46 -13.12 -11.12
CA ARG A 47 -7.84 -13.46 -10.76
C ARG A 47 -8.79 -12.75 -11.69
N ARG A 48 -9.78 -13.47 -12.22
CA ARG A 48 -10.82 -12.87 -13.06
C ARG A 48 -11.57 -11.81 -12.24
N PRO A 49 -11.79 -10.60 -12.77
CA PRO A 49 -12.60 -9.62 -12.07
C PRO A 49 -14.00 -10.20 -11.87
N HIS A 50 -14.45 -10.19 -10.61
CA HIS A 50 -15.81 -10.57 -10.28
C HIS A 50 -16.71 -9.36 -10.48
N ARG A 51 -17.78 -9.51 -11.26
CA ARG A 51 -18.84 -8.52 -11.31
C ARG A 51 -19.56 -8.53 -9.97
N VAL A 52 -19.56 -7.38 -9.30
CA VAL A 52 -20.34 -7.19 -8.07
C VAL A 52 -21.60 -6.41 -8.46
N ASP A 53 -22.71 -7.11 -8.59
CA ASP A 53 -24.02 -6.48 -8.72
C ASP A 53 -24.51 -6.11 -7.32
N ILE A 54 -24.78 -4.81 -7.12
CA ILE A 54 -25.22 -4.27 -5.82
C ILE A 54 -26.71 -3.93 -5.93
N PRO A 55 -27.61 -4.73 -5.38
CA PRO A 55 -29.03 -4.43 -5.40
C PRO A 55 -29.39 -3.35 -4.36
N GLY A 56 -29.94 -2.22 -4.83
CA GLY A 56 -30.95 -1.34 -4.23
C GLY A 56 -30.85 -0.79 -2.79
N TYR A 57 -29.92 -1.26 -1.96
CA TYR A 57 -29.81 -0.91 -0.54
C TYR A 57 -28.49 -0.16 -0.27
N PRO A 58 -28.42 0.65 0.81
CA PRO A 58 -27.17 1.26 1.21
C PRO A 58 -26.13 0.19 1.51
N VAL A 59 -25.01 0.23 0.79
CA VAL A 59 -23.88 -0.69 1.03
C VAL A 59 -23.12 -0.22 2.26
N LEU A 60 -23.13 -1.04 3.30
CA LEU A 60 -22.32 -0.83 4.49
C LEU A 60 -21.10 -1.75 4.44
N GLY A 61 -19.93 -1.14 4.36
CA GLY A 61 -18.65 -1.85 4.43
C GLY A 61 -18.46 -2.57 5.77
N GLN A 62 -18.01 -3.83 5.72
CA GLN A 62 -17.86 -4.70 6.89
C GLN A 62 -16.40 -4.90 7.33
N VAL A 63 -15.44 -4.39 6.56
CA VAL A 63 -14.00 -4.48 6.88
C VAL A 63 -13.60 -3.35 7.84
N ASN A 64 -14.30 -3.26 8.97
CA ASN A 64 -14.21 -2.16 9.92
C ASN A 64 -13.32 -2.44 11.15
N ARG A 65 -12.86 -3.69 11.32
CA ARG A 65 -11.96 -4.10 12.40
C ARG A 65 -10.50 -4.17 11.96
N GLN A 66 -10.28 -4.34 10.66
CA GLN A 66 -8.98 -4.64 10.09
C GLN A 66 -8.20 -3.33 9.91
N LYS A 67 -6.94 -3.35 10.31
CA LYS A 67 -6.01 -2.26 10.03
C LYS A 67 -5.43 -2.46 8.63
N VAL A 68 -5.46 -1.42 7.83
CA VAL A 68 -4.92 -1.44 6.45
C VAL A 68 -3.78 -0.43 6.33
N ARG A 69 -2.70 -0.88 5.70
CA ARG A 69 -1.55 -0.04 5.35
C ARG A 69 -1.26 -0.16 3.87
N PHE A 70 -1.06 0.97 3.21
CA PHE A 70 -0.55 1.04 1.85
C PHE A 70 0.92 1.41 1.89
N LEU A 71 1.77 0.58 1.29
CA LEU A 71 3.17 0.88 1.08
C LEU A 71 3.37 1.16 -0.40
N THR A 72 3.90 2.32 -0.75
CA THR A 72 4.15 2.69 -2.15
C THR A 72 5.53 3.26 -2.34
N SER A 73 6.05 3.08 -3.55
CA SER A 73 7.26 3.72 -4.05
C SER A 73 6.87 4.61 -5.23
N ARG A 74 7.15 5.92 -5.15
CA ARG A 74 6.74 6.89 -6.18
C ARG A 74 7.97 7.59 -6.78
N GLY A 75 7.96 7.75 -8.10
CA GLY A 75 9.03 8.45 -8.82
C GLY A 75 9.08 9.93 -8.47
N ALA A 76 7.94 10.61 -8.55
CA ALA A 76 7.76 12.00 -8.17
C ALA A 76 7.33 12.15 -6.71
N ASP A 77 7.33 13.40 -6.22
CA ASP A 77 6.92 13.75 -4.86
C ASP A 77 5.64 14.59 -4.84
N PRO A 78 4.44 13.98 -4.93
CA PRO A 78 3.17 14.69 -4.86
C PRO A 78 2.67 14.83 -3.41
N ARG A 79 3.56 15.04 -2.43
CA ARG A 79 3.15 15.33 -1.03
C ARG A 79 2.31 16.61 -0.98
N PRO A 80 1.42 16.77 0.01
CA PRO A 80 0.62 17.99 0.18
C PRO A 80 1.44 19.29 0.25
N SER A 81 2.69 19.19 0.72
CA SER A 81 3.63 20.32 0.80
C SER A 81 4.34 20.65 -0.52
N SER A 82 4.12 19.88 -1.60
CA SER A 82 4.82 20.06 -2.88
C SER A 82 3.93 20.77 -3.92
N LEU A 83 4.58 21.36 -4.93
CA LEU A 83 3.90 21.96 -6.09
C LEU A 83 3.14 20.92 -6.95
N MET A 84 3.38 19.63 -6.70
CA MET A 84 2.77 18.51 -7.42
C MET A 84 1.65 17.83 -6.61
N ALA A 85 1.23 18.39 -5.47
CA ALA A 85 0.22 17.78 -4.59
C ALA A 85 -1.07 17.37 -5.33
N TRP A 86 -1.50 18.19 -6.30
CA TRP A 86 -2.69 17.94 -7.11
C TRP A 86 -2.58 16.69 -8.02
N MET A 87 -1.37 16.17 -8.24
CA MET A 87 -1.12 14.99 -9.06
C MET A 87 -1.30 13.68 -8.28
N ASP A 88 -1.53 13.72 -6.96
CA ASP A 88 -1.78 12.50 -6.19
C ASP A 88 -3.19 11.96 -6.44
N ALA A 89 -3.35 11.19 -7.51
CA ALA A 89 -4.58 10.44 -7.78
C ALA A 89 -4.66 9.13 -7.00
N LEU A 90 -3.52 8.61 -6.52
CA LEU A 90 -3.42 7.25 -6.00
C LEU A 90 -3.98 7.15 -4.57
N ASN A 91 -3.56 8.05 -3.69
CA ASN A 91 -4.01 8.03 -2.29
C ASN A 91 -5.51 8.31 -2.16
N PRO A 92 -6.11 9.31 -2.83
CA PRO A 92 -7.56 9.52 -2.79
C PRO A 92 -8.35 8.32 -3.31
N ALA A 93 -7.94 7.73 -4.45
CA ALA A 93 -8.65 6.60 -5.04
C ALA A 93 -8.64 5.37 -4.12
N ARG A 94 -7.49 5.05 -3.51
CA ARG A 94 -7.38 3.91 -2.58
C ARG A 94 -8.16 4.14 -1.30
N ARG A 95 -8.10 5.35 -0.73
CA ARG A 95 -8.91 5.72 0.44
C ARG A 95 -10.40 5.57 0.15
N ALA A 96 -10.87 6.06 -0.99
CA ALA A 96 -12.27 5.92 -1.38
C ALA A 96 -12.68 4.45 -1.56
N ALA A 97 -11.87 3.66 -2.30
CA ALA A 97 -12.15 2.25 -2.54
C ALA A 97 -12.17 1.42 -1.25
N PHE A 98 -11.28 1.70 -0.30
CA PHE A 98 -11.22 0.97 0.97
C PHE A 98 -12.25 1.47 1.99
N ALA A 99 -12.58 2.76 1.98
CA ALA A 99 -13.69 3.30 2.76
C ALA A 99 -15.02 2.65 2.34
N PHE A 100 -15.22 2.40 1.04
CA PHE A 100 -16.40 1.70 0.53
C PHE A 100 -16.59 0.31 1.17
N ILE A 101 -15.50 -0.45 1.40
CA ILE A 101 -15.57 -1.76 2.08
C ILE A 101 -15.51 -1.66 3.60
N GLY A 102 -15.44 -0.45 4.17
CA GLY A 102 -15.57 -0.20 5.61
C GLY A 102 -14.27 0.05 6.35
N VAL A 103 -13.14 0.13 5.65
CA VAL A 103 -11.83 0.41 6.26
C VAL A 103 -11.77 1.87 6.67
N GLN A 104 -11.51 2.08 7.95
CA GLN A 104 -11.35 3.41 8.55
C GLN A 104 -9.85 3.73 8.63
N ASP A 105 -9.51 4.97 8.28
CA ASP A 105 -8.17 5.57 8.43
C ASP A 105 -7.00 4.68 7.98
N PRO A 106 -6.96 4.20 6.71
CA PRO A 106 -5.82 3.46 6.23
C PRO A 106 -4.56 4.34 6.28
N LEU A 107 -3.45 3.76 6.74
CA LEU A 107 -2.15 4.43 6.75
C LEU A 107 -1.51 4.31 5.37
N CYS A 108 -1.22 5.44 4.72
CA CYS A 108 -0.45 5.46 3.48
C CYS A 108 0.99 5.86 3.79
N LEU A 109 1.94 4.98 3.48
CA LEU A 109 3.37 5.22 3.56
C LEU A 109 3.92 5.22 2.14
N ASP A 110 4.42 6.38 1.72
CA ASP A 110 4.90 6.59 0.37
C ASP A 110 6.40 6.93 0.40
N ALA A 111 7.24 6.03 -0.12
CA ALA A 111 8.65 6.29 -0.38
C ALA A 111 8.79 7.14 -1.65
N GLN A 112 9.19 8.39 -1.48
CA GLN A 112 9.37 9.35 -2.57
C GLN A 112 10.27 10.55 -2.21
N PRO A 113 10.86 11.21 -3.21
CA PRO A 113 10.93 10.81 -4.62
C PRO A 113 11.97 9.70 -4.83
N LEU A 114 11.81 8.89 -5.88
CA LEU A 114 12.72 7.76 -6.17
C LEU A 114 13.30 7.83 -7.59
N GLN A 115 12.56 7.40 -8.61
CA GLN A 115 13.07 7.16 -9.98
C GLN A 115 13.76 8.35 -10.64
N PHE A 116 13.35 9.58 -10.32
CA PHE A 116 13.88 10.80 -10.93
C PHE A 116 14.67 11.66 -9.92
N ALA A 117 14.86 11.16 -8.71
CA ALA A 117 15.54 11.88 -7.64
C ALA A 117 17.07 11.75 -7.73
N HIS A 118 17.79 12.71 -7.18
CA HIS A 118 19.20 12.54 -6.89
C HIS A 118 19.42 11.36 -5.92
N PRO A 119 20.56 10.64 -6.00
CA PRO A 119 20.82 9.46 -5.17
C PRO A 119 20.66 9.68 -3.66
N GLU A 120 21.03 10.86 -3.17
CA GLU A 120 20.86 11.25 -1.76
C GLU A 120 19.39 11.34 -1.38
N ALA A 121 18.60 12.15 -2.11
CA ALA A 121 17.16 12.28 -1.90
C ALA A 121 16.40 10.94 -2.01
N ARG A 122 16.83 10.06 -2.92
CA ARG A 122 16.30 8.69 -3.03
C ARG A 122 16.59 7.88 -1.75
N SER A 123 17.80 7.98 -1.23
CA SER A 123 18.22 7.25 -0.02
C SER A 123 17.47 7.73 1.22
N GLU A 124 17.32 9.05 1.37
CA GLU A 124 16.50 9.66 2.44
C GLU A 124 15.02 9.27 2.34
N ALA A 125 14.48 9.22 1.12
CA ALA A 125 13.10 8.82 0.87
C ALA A 125 12.84 7.38 1.32
N LEU A 126 13.76 6.46 1.03
CA LEU A 126 13.67 5.06 1.48
C LEU A 126 13.87 4.93 2.99
N ALA A 127 14.81 5.68 3.57
CA ALA A 127 15.06 5.68 5.00
C ALA A 127 13.84 6.17 5.79
N ARG A 128 13.17 7.22 5.32
CA ARG A 128 11.94 7.74 5.95
C ARG A 128 10.74 6.80 5.86
N ALA A 129 10.72 5.91 4.86
CA ALA A 129 9.62 4.97 4.65
C ALA A 129 9.80 3.63 5.39
N ARG A 130 10.98 3.40 5.98
CA ARG A 130 11.27 2.28 6.88
C ARG A 130 10.90 2.67 8.31
#